data_AF-A0A534RMN3-F1
#
_entry.id   AF-A0A534RMN3-F1
#
_cell.length_a   1.000
_cell.length_b   1.000
_cell.length_c   1.000
_cell.angle_alpha   90.00
_cell.angle_beta   90.00
_cell.angle_gamma   90.00
#
_symmetry.space_group_name_H-M   'P 1'
#
loop_
_entity.id
_entity.type
_entity.pdbx_description
1 polymer ?
#
loop_
_entity_poly.entity_id
_entity_poly.type
_entity_poly.pdbx_seq_one_letter_code
_entity_poly.pdbx_strand_id
1 'polypeptide(L)'
;MDSETTGQKGQRQKSPNAPAYSLQECQEDTRKIFRVENQVPISRESIAEHLGLAAQSGPFNRKLSSLRQYGLLEPTGKDLRVSDLFLRIEHATDEEERRRSLREALGRPTIFQGLLAQYESSGMPSDINLTNQLVLKYRFTKKNAETVAKAFLESCRFAGLSQGRPFAPLFPLSPSATGVSKLGPAEPQKNVAPSSDYNRRYEERQTQCRQEIPLGVGRRAVVELPEDVSTEEIAKIVRVLQALSNTGM
;
A
#
# COMPACT_ATOMS: atom_id res chain seq x y z
N MET A 1 48.13 31.81 16.06
CA MET A 1 48.21 30.44 16.62
C MET A 1 46.79 30.03 16.88
N ASP A 2 46.16 29.61 15.79
CA ASP A 2 44.77 29.20 15.69
C ASP A 2 44.65 27.73 16.13
N SER A 3 43.59 27.39 16.84
CA SER A 3 43.14 26.01 17.01
C SER A 3 41.64 26.00 17.29
N GLU A 4 40.86 26.22 16.23
CA GLU A 4 39.44 25.89 16.18
C GLU A 4 39.28 24.36 16.18
N THR A 5 38.66 23.83 17.22
CA THR A 5 38.29 22.41 17.28
C THR A 5 36.95 22.21 16.57
N THR A 6 36.97 21.88 15.28
CA THR A 6 35.76 21.50 14.54
C THR A 6 35.43 20.02 14.78
N GLY A 7 34.40 19.78 15.60
CA GLY A 7 33.84 18.44 15.84
C GLY A 7 33.19 17.85 14.58
N GLN A 8 33.77 16.78 14.04
CA GLN A 8 33.20 16.02 12.93
C GLN A 8 31.92 15.30 13.36
N LYS A 9 30.77 15.70 12.80
CA LYS A 9 29.50 14.98 12.90
C LYS A 9 29.56 13.74 12.00
N GLY A 10 29.79 12.56 12.60
CA GLY A 10 29.77 11.28 11.88
C GLY A 10 28.47 11.05 11.11
N GLN A 11 28.58 10.54 9.88
CA GLN A 11 27.44 10.18 9.04
C GLN A 11 26.57 9.14 9.76
N ARG A 12 25.42 9.59 10.28
CA ARG A 12 24.39 8.71 10.82
C ARG A 12 23.89 7.82 9.69
N GLN A 13 24.18 6.52 9.76
CA GLN A 13 23.57 5.52 8.89
C GLN A 13 22.04 5.71 8.94
N LYS A 14 21.43 6.02 7.80
CA LYS A 14 20.00 6.25 7.72
C LYS A 14 19.32 4.88 7.77
N SER A 15 18.69 4.58 8.90
CA SER A 15 17.84 3.39 9.03
C SER A 15 16.72 3.41 7.97
N PRO A 16 16.28 2.24 7.49
CA PRO A 16 15.13 2.14 6.59
C PRO A 16 13.91 2.88 7.15
N ASN A 17 13.07 3.42 6.27
CA ASN A 17 11.87 4.11 6.69
C ASN A 17 10.91 3.11 7.35
N ALA A 18 10.51 3.39 8.58
CA ALA A 18 9.60 2.55 9.37
C ALA A 18 8.65 3.42 10.18
N PRO A 19 7.41 2.96 10.44
CA PRO A 19 6.51 3.64 11.35
C PRO A 19 7.08 3.62 12.76
N ALA A 20 7.08 4.77 13.42
CA ALA A 20 7.52 4.90 14.82
C ALA A 20 6.35 4.82 15.82
N TYR A 21 5.12 4.89 15.32
CA TYR A 21 3.88 4.86 16.09
C TYR A 21 3.02 3.69 15.61
N SER A 22 2.20 3.14 16.50
CA SER A 22 1.29 2.04 16.17
C SER A 22 0.16 2.50 15.25
N LEU A 23 -0.43 1.58 14.51
CA LEU A 23 -1.59 1.83 13.63
C LEU A 23 -2.77 2.40 14.42
N GLN A 24 -2.98 1.94 15.65
CA GLN A 24 -4.04 2.45 16.52
C GLN A 24 -3.83 3.94 16.85
N GLU A 25 -2.63 4.31 17.33
CA GLU A 25 -2.32 5.71 17.62
C GLU A 25 -2.44 6.59 16.37
N CYS A 26 -1.96 6.08 15.23
CA CYS A 26 -2.07 6.76 13.95
C CYS A 26 -3.54 6.93 13.50
N GLN A 27 -4.41 5.94 13.73
CA GLN A 27 -5.84 6.07 13.45
C GLN A 27 -6.46 7.16 14.32
N GLU A 28 -6.18 7.16 15.62
CA GLU A 28 -6.73 8.14 16.57
C GLU A 28 -6.31 9.58 16.20
N ASP A 29 -5.05 9.77 15.79
CA ASP A 29 -4.57 11.06 15.33
C ASP A 29 -5.20 11.48 14.00
N THR A 30 -5.38 10.53 13.05
CA THR A 30 -6.09 10.81 11.80
C THR A 30 -7.54 11.19 12.05
N ARG A 31 -8.20 10.53 13.03
CA ARG A 31 -9.57 10.86 13.45
C ARG A 31 -9.69 12.28 13.98
N LYS A 32 -8.69 12.79 14.72
CA LYS A 32 -8.69 14.19 15.18
C LYS A 32 -8.69 15.16 14.00
N ILE A 33 -7.82 14.90 13.02
CA ILE A 33 -7.71 15.72 11.80
C ILE A 33 -9.04 15.65 11.00
N PHE A 34 -9.56 14.45 10.78
CA PHE A 34 -10.78 14.22 10.02
C PHE A 34 -12.00 14.92 10.63
N ARG A 35 -12.11 14.98 11.96
CA ARG A 35 -13.23 15.65 12.63
C ARG A 35 -13.32 17.15 12.35
N VAL A 36 -12.19 17.80 12.06
CA VAL A 36 -12.15 19.24 11.81
C VAL A 36 -12.16 19.54 10.32
N GLU A 37 -11.35 18.81 9.54
CA GLU A 37 -11.04 19.15 8.15
C GLU A 37 -11.70 18.19 7.14
N ASN A 38 -12.33 17.10 7.59
CA ASN A 38 -12.89 16.05 6.73
C ASN A 38 -11.83 15.50 5.74
N GLN A 39 -12.12 15.45 4.43
CA GLN A 39 -11.16 15.06 3.38
C GLN A 39 -10.56 16.25 2.62
N VAL A 40 -10.68 17.47 3.16
CA VAL A 40 -10.08 18.66 2.54
C VAL A 40 -8.55 18.50 2.54
N PRO A 41 -7.84 18.92 1.48
CA PRO A 41 -6.37 19.01 1.52
C PRO A 41 -5.91 20.04 2.56
N ILE A 42 -5.01 19.63 3.45
CA ILE A 42 -4.55 20.41 4.59
C ILE A 42 -3.03 20.54 4.54
N SER A 43 -2.55 21.74 4.86
CA SER A 43 -1.12 22.00 4.96
C SER A 43 -0.47 21.21 6.10
N ARG A 44 0.83 21.00 5.97
CA ARG A 44 1.63 20.35 7.02
C ARG A 44 1.54 21.09 8.35
N GLU A 45 1.47 22.42 8.30
CA GLU A 45 1.40 23.30 9.47
C GLU A 45 0.08 23.12 10.23
N SER A 46 -1.05 23.09 9.52
CA SER A 46 -2.37 22.89 10.14
C SER A 46 -2.49 21.47 10.73
N ILE A 47 -1.94 20.44 10.08
CA ILE A 47 -1.88 19.09 10.66
C ILE A 47 -1.09 19.10 11.98
N ALA A 48 0.00 19.86 12.06
CA ALA A 48 0.77 19.97 13.29
C ALA A 48 -0.03 20.62 14.42
N GLU A 49 -0.78 21.66 14.10
CA GLU A 49 -1.68 22.37 15.02
C GLU A 49 -2.78 21.45 15.56
N HIS A 50 -3.47 20.71 14.69
CA HIS A 50 -4.50 19.72 15.09
C HIS A 50 -3.96 18.59 15.97
N LEU A 51 -2.67 18.26 15.84
CA LEU A 51 -1.99 17.27 16.66
C LEU A 51 -1.36 17.86 17.93
N GLY A 52 -1.42 19.17 18.13
CA GLY A 52 -0.78 19.86 19.26
C GLY A 52 0.75 19.78 19.24
N LEU A 53 1.36 19.69 18.05
CA LEU A 53 2.79 19.55 17.86
C LEU A 53 3.35 20.70 17.03
N ALA A 54 4.61 21.07 17.25
CA ALA A 54 5.27 22.04 16.39
C ALA A 54 5.61 21.42 15.01
N ALA A 55 5.26 22.09 13.92
CA ALA A 55 5.42 21.62 12.54
C ALA A 55 6.86 21.29 12.14
N GLN A 56 7.84 21.91 12.79
CA GLN A 56 9.28 21.68 12.56
C GLN A 56 9.90 20.69 13.58
N SER A 57 9.10 20.13 14.49
CA SER A 57 9.60 19.24 15.53
C SER A 57 9.92 17.84 15.01
N GLY A 58 10.94 17.19 15.61
CA GLY A 58 11.27 15.79 15.34
C GLY A 58 10.11 14.81 15.59
N PRO A 59 9.37 14.93 16.72
CA PRO A 59 8.18 14.11 16.97
C PRO A 59 7.10 14.24 15.91
N PHE A 60 6.78 15.46 15.48
CA PHE A 60 5.80 15.69 14.42
C PHE A 60 6.22 15.02 13.11
N ASN A 61 7.48 15.19 12.70
CA ASN A 61 8.02 14.55 11.50
C ASN A 61 7.86 13.03 11.52
N ARG A 62 8.13 12.40 12.66
CA ARG A 62 7.98 10.95 12.84
C ARG A 62 6.51 10.52 12.80
N LYS A 63 5.63 11.30 13.42
CA LYS A 63 4.19 11.02 13.46
C LYS A 63 3.58 11.16 12.07
N LEU A 64 3.83 12.27 11.38
CA LEU A 64 3.41 12.49 10.00
C LEU A 64 3.96 11.41 9.04
N SER A 65 5.22 11.01 9.20
CA SER A 65 5.79 9.91 8.40
C SER A 65 5.05 8.59 8.64
N SER A 66 4.68 8.29 9.89
CA SER A 66 3.95 7.06 10.23
C SER A 66 2.54 7.07 9.65
N LEU A 67 1.82 8.20 9.76
CA LEU A 67 0.48 8.39 9.17
C LEU A 67 0.48 8.13 7.66
N ARG A 68 1.50 8.63 6.96
CA ARG A 68 1.68 8.41 5.51
C ARG A 68 2.06 6.96 5.18
N GLN A 69 2.91 6.33 5.98
CA GLN A 69 3.36 4.95 5.73
C GLN A 69 2.23 3.93 5.91
N TYR A 70 1.33 4.12 6.89
CA TYR A 70 0.10 3.34 6.99
C TYR A 70 -0.93 3.73 5.93
N GLY A 71 -0.67 4.80 5.16
CA GLY A 71 -1.54 5.33 4.13
C GLY A 71 -2.89 5.80 4.68
N LEU A 72 -2.90 6.35 5.90
CA LEU A 72 -4.08 7.01 6.48
C LEU A 72 -4.22 8.45 5.94
N LEU A 73 -3.08 9.09 5.67
CA LEU A 73 -2.98 10.35 4.94
C LEU A 73 -2.32 10.12 3.58
N GLU A 74 -2.82 10.80 2.56
CA GLU A 74 -2.26 10.77 1.21
C GLU A 74 -1.86 12.17 0.74
N PRO A 75 -0.73 12.29 0.02
CA PRO A 75 -0.27 13.57 -0.49
C PRO A 75 -1.18 14.05 -1.63
N THR A 76 -1.55 15.33 -1.60
CA THR A 76 -2.26 16.04 -2.68
C THR A 76 -1.48 17.30 -3.02
N GLY A 77 -0.59 17.21 -4.00
CA GLY A 77 0.35 18.28 -4.32
C GLY A 77 1.31 18.55 -3.16
N LYS A 78 1.24 19.75 -2.57
CA LYS A 78 2.03 20.13 -1.38
C LYS A 78 1.34 19.81 -0.05
N ASP A 79 0.04 19.57 -0.10
CA ASP A 79 -0.82 19.33 1.05
C ASP A 79 -1.06 17.84 1.25
N LEU A 80 -1.73 17.49 2.34
CA LEU A 80 -2.13 16.12 2.65
C LEU A 80 -3.62 16.08 2.92
N ARG A 81 -4.28 15.00 2.52
CA ARG A 81 -5.69 14.76 2.83
C ARG A 81 -5.87 13.42 3.51
N VAL A 82 -7.00 13.28 4.21
CA VAL A 82 -7.42 12.00 4.78
C VAL A 82 -7.78 11.04 3.65
N SER A 83 -7.16 9.87 3.64
CA SER A 83 -7.33 8.85 2.60
C SER A 83 -8.65 8.10 2.71
N ASP A 84 -9.09 7.51 1.61
CA ASP A 84 -10.25 6.61 1.58
C ASP A 84 -10.02 5.33 2.42
N LEU A 85 -8.76 4.91 2.60
CA LEU A 85 -8.45 3.79 3.49
C LEU A 85 -8.84 4.12 4.94
N PHE A 86 -8.53 5.33 5.40
CA PHE A 86 -8.95 5.76 6.74
C PHE A 86 -10.47 5.75 6.87
N LEU A 87 -11.20 6.25 5.86
CA LEU A 87 -12.67 6.23 5.88
C LEU A 87 -13.23 4.81 5.95
N ARG A 88 -12.67 3.88 5.19
CA ARG A 88 -13.07 2.46 5.27
C ARG A 88 -12.86 1.88 6.66
N ILE A 89 -11.78 2.25 7.35
CA ILE A 89 -11.54 1.80 8.73
C ILE A 89 -12.53 2.48 9.70
N GLU A 90 -12.76 3.77 9.55
CA GLU A 90 -13.53 4.60 10.49
C GLU A 90 -15.04 4.37 10.37
N HIS A 91 -15.54 4.17 9.14
CA HIS A 91 -16.96 4.00 8.83
C HIS A 91 -17.35 2.56 8.49
N ALA A 92 -16.46 1.58 8.74
CA ALA A 92 -16.80 0.16 8.60
C ALA A 92 -18.04 -0.17 9.43
N THR A 93 -19.03 -0.79 8.79
CA THR A 93 -20.25 -1.28 9.44
C THR A 93 -20.12 -2.73 9.89
N ASP A 94 -19.20 -3.47 9.26
CA ASP A 94 -18.85 -4.84 9.59
C ASP A 94 -17.43 -4.91 10.19
N GLU A 95 -17.28 -5.67 11.27
CA GLU A 95 -15.99 -5.88 11.92
C GLU A 95 -15.00 -6.62 11.01
N GLU A 96 -15.48 -7.51 10.14
CA GLU A 96 -14.61 -8.20 9.18
C GLU A 96 -14.09 -7.26 8.09
N GLU A 97 -14.91 -6.31 7.64
CA GLU A 97 -14.48 -5.24 6.75
C GLU A 97 -13.45 -4.33 7.44
N ARG A 98 -13.73 -3.90 8.68
CA ARG A 98 -12.80 -3.11 9.50
C ARG A 98 -11.45 -3.82 9.63
N ARG A 99 -11.47 -5.12 9.97
CA ARG A 99 -10.27 -5.94 10.13
C ARG A 99 -9.50 -6.10 8.82
N ARG A 100 -10.18 -6.20 7.68
CA ARG A 100 -9.55 -6.23 6.35
C ARG A 100 -8.83 -4.91 6.05
N SER A 101 -9.48 -3.77 6.29
CA SER A 101 -8.87 -2.45 6.07
C SER A 101 -7.71 -2.17 7.03
N LEU A 102 -7.81 -2.60 8.29
CA LEU A 102 -6.70 -2.52 9.25
C LEU A 102 -5.48 -3.35 8.81
N ARG A 103 -5.72 -4.55 8.27
CA ARG A 103 -4.68 -5.42 7.71
C ARG A 103 -4.04 -4.81 6.46
N GLU A 104 -4.84 -4.18 5.60
CA GLU A 104 -4.33 -3.43 4.46
C GLU A 104 -3.41 -2.29 4.92
N ALA A 105 -3.84 -1.49 5.92
CA ALA A 105 -3.03 -0.41 6.48
C ALA A 105 -1.71 -0.92 7.09
N LEU A 106 -1.78 -2.00 7.87
CA LEU A 106 -0.62 -2.66 8.48
C LEU A 106 0.37 -3.18 7.42
N GLY A 107 -0.14 -3.61 6.27
CA GLY A 107 0.62 -4.10 5.14
C GLY A 107 1.14 -3.01 4.19
N ARG A 108 0.90 -1.71 4.42
CA ARG A 108 1.44 -0.65 3.55
C ARG A 108 2.92 -0.33 3.79
N PRO A 109 3.44 -0.27 5.03
CA PRO A 109 4.86 -0.06 5.27
C PRO A 109 5.70 -1.26 4.78
N THR A 110 6.68 -1.02 3.92
CA THR A 110 7.51 -2.08 3.30
C THR A 110 8.25 -2.95 4.31
N ILE A 111 8.73 -2.34 5.40
CA ILE A 111 9.37 -3.08 6.50
C ILE A 111 8.40 -4.05 7.17
N PHE A 112 7.13 -3.65 7.33
CA PHE A 112 6.11 -4.50 7.96
C PHE A 112 5.65 -5.60 7.03
N GLN A 113 5.55 -5.37 5.72
CA GLN A 113 5.29 -6.45 4.74
C GLN A 113 6.30 -7.59 4.88
N GLY A 114 7.60 -7.25 4.92
CA GLY A 114 8.66 -8.25 5.06
C GLY A 114 8.62 -8.99 6.40
N LEU A 115 8.20 -8.33 7.48
CA LEU A 115 8.03 -8.97 8.78
C LEU A 115 6.78 -9.88 8.80
N LEU A 116 5.65 -9.41 8.29
CA LEU A 116 4.40 -10.17 8.23
C LEU A 116 4.58 -11.47 7.43
N ALA A 117 5.24 -11.40 6.27
CA ALA A 117 5.54 -12.58 5.46
C ALA A 117 6.43 -13.61 6.18
N GLN A 118 7.33 -13.16 7.06
CA GLN A 118 8.19 -14.07 7.85
C GLN A 118 7.43 -14.77 8.98
N TYR A 119 6.43 -14.09 9.56
CA TYR A 119 5.70 -14.56 10.74
C TYR A 119 4.32 -15.15 10.43
N GLU A 120 3.93 -15.18 9.15
CA GLU A 120 2.68 -15.79 8.70
C GLU A 120 2.59 -17.28 9.08
N SER A 121 3.69 -18.02 8.95
CA SER A 121 3.77 -19.46 9.24
C SER A 121 4.27 -19.80 10.64
N SER A 122 5.16 -18.97 11.20
CA SER A 122 5.82 -19.23 12.50
C SER A 122 5.11 -18.61 13.69
N GLY A 123 4.15 -17.71 13.45
CA GLY A 123 3.52 -16.90 14.49
C GLY A 123 4.35 -15.68 14.87
N MET A 124 3.75 -14.79 15.64
CA MET A 124 4.35 -13.50 15.99
C MET A 124 5.58 -13.68 16.92
N PRO A 125 6.66 -12.91 16.72
CA PRO A 125 7.85 -13.01 17.54
C PRO A 125 7.64 -12.37 18.93
N SER A 126 8.50 -12.72 19.88
CA SER A 126 8.64 -11.91 21.09
C SER A 126 9.34 -10.57 20.79
N ASP A 127 9.08 -9.57 21.63
CA ASP A 127 9.64 -8.21 21.48
C ASP A 127 11.18 -8.22 21.36
N ILE A 128 11.85 -9.02 22.20
CA ILE A 128 13.32 -9.16 22.20
C ILE A 128 13.81 -9.72 20.86
N ASN A 129 13.16 -10.76 20.34
CA ASN A 129 13.57 -11.38 19.07
C ASN A 129 13.37 -10.43 17.88
N LEU A 130 12.24 -9.72 17.85
CA LEU A 130 11.94 -8.74 16.81
C LEU A 130 12.93 -7.57 16.84
N THR A 131 13.21 -7.03 18.03
CA THR A 131 14.19 -5.96 18.21
C THR A 131 15.58 -6.39 17.74
N ASN A 132 16.04 -7.58 18.14
CA ASN A 132 17.33 -8.12 17.70
C ASN A 132 17.38 -8.30 16.17
N GLN A 133 16.30 -8.79 15.58
CA GLN A 133 16.18 -8.94 14.13
C GLN A 133 16.25 -7.58 13.40
N LEU A 134 15.59 -6.55 13.91
CA LEU A 134 15.64 -5.19 13.36
C LEU A 134 17.05 -4.59 13.42
N VAL A 135 17.79 -4.84 14.51
CA VAL A 135 19.19 -4.39 14.64
C VAL A 135 20.11 -5.17 13.69
N LEU A 136 20.00 -6.50 13.66
CA LEU A 136 20.94 -7.37 12.94
C LEU A 136 20.70 -7.42 11.43
N LYS A 137 19.43 -7.49 10.98
CA LYS A 137 19.11 -7.59 9.54
C LYS A 137 18.92 -6.22 8.90
N TYR A 138 18.25 -5.31 9.60
CA TYR A 138 17.83 -4.03 9.03
C TYR A 138 18.66 -2.83 9.52
N ARG A 139 19.71 -3.07 10.33
CA ARG A 139 20.67 -2.06 10.79
C ARG A 139 20.03 -0.88 11.53
N PHE A 140 18.92 -1.12 12.24
CA PHE A 140 18.35 -0.11 13.12
C PHE A 140 19.25 0.11 14.35
N THR A 141 19.23 1.33 14.89
CA THR A 141 19.75 1.57 16.24
C THR A 141 18.85 0.88 17.26
N LYS A 142 19.42 0.40 18.38
CA LYS A 142 18.66 -0.32 19.42
C LYS A 142 17.38 0.43 19.84
N LYS A 143 17.50 1.73 20.14
CA LYS A 143 16.36 2.57 20.53
C LYS A 143 15.28 2.66 19.45
N ASN A 144 15.66 2.80 18.17
CA ASN A 144 14.67 2.85 17.10
C ASN A 144 14.07 1.46 16.84
N ALA A 145 14.86 0.39 16.94
CA ALA A 145 14.40 -0.98 16.80
C ALA A 145 13.33 -1.32 17.85
N GLU A 146 13.55 -0.98 19.13
CA GLU A 146 12.57 -1.14 20.21
C GLU A 146 11.28 -0.38 19.91
N THR A 147 11.39 0.86 19.42
CA THR A 147 10.23 1.69 19.06
C THR A 147 9.42 1.06 17.92
N VAL A 148 10.10 0.61 16.86
CA VAL A 148 9.47 -0.01 15.68
C VAL A 148 8.89 -1.39 16.01
N ALA A 149 9.59 -2.18 16.83
CA ALA A 149 9.12 -3.49 17.29
C ALA A 149 7.81 -3.36 18.09
N LYS A 150 7.78 -2.42 19.04
CA LYS A 150 6.56 -2.10 19.80
C LYS A 150 5.42 -1.66 18.86
N ALA A 151 5.69 -0.70 17.98
CA ALA A 151 4.70 -0.21 17.03
C ALA A 151 4.13 -1.35 16.15
N PHE A 152 5.00 -2.25 15.66
CA PHE A 152 4.59 -3.40 14.87
C PHE A 152 3.68 -4.36 15.65
N LEU A 153 4.11 -4.79 16.84
CA LEU A 153 3.36 -5.75 17.66
C LEU A 153 2.00 -5.21 18.09
N GLU A 154 1.95 -3.94 18.49
CA GLU A 154 0.69 -3.27 18.84
C GLU A 154 -0.24 -3.16 17.62
N SER A 155 0.30 -2.84 16.45
CA SER A 155 -0.48 -2.76 15.21
C SER A 155 -1.00 -4.13 14.77
N CYS A 156 -0.22 -5.19 14.94
CA CYS A 156 -0.63 -6.55 14.68
C CYS A 156 -1.80 -6.96 15.59
N ARG A 157 -1.69 -6.68 16.89
CA ARG A 157 -2.76 -6.92 17.86
C ARG A 157 -4.02 -6.15 17.49
N PHE A 158 -3.88 -4.88 17.08
CA PHE A 158 -4.99 -4.03 16.67
C PHE A 158 -5.67 -4.53 15.39
N ALA A 159 -4.92 -5.09 14.44
CA ALA A 159 -5.45 -5.70 13.21
C ALA A 159 -6.01 -7.12 13.40
N GLY A 160 -6.15 -7.59 14.64
CA GLY A 160 -6.66 -8.92 14.98
C GLY A 160 -5.69 -10.06 14.63
N LEU A 161 -4.40 -9.79 14.52
CA LEU A 161 -3.34 -10.80 14.39
C LEU A 161 -2.84 -11.15 15.79
N SER A 162 -3.38 -12.22 16.37
CA SER A 162 -3.04 -12.68 17.72
C SER A 162 -1.97 -13.77 17.72
N GLN A 163 -1.22 -13.84 18.82
CA GLN A 163 -0.19 -14.85 19.08
C GLN A 163 -0.80 -16.26 19.00
N GLY A 164 -0.20 -17.16 18.23
CA GLY A 164 -0.51 -18.59 18.26
C GLY A 164 -1.55 -19.10 17.24
N ARG A 165 -2.02 -18.30 16.30
CA ARG A 165 -2.74 -18.80 15.12
C ARG A 165 -2.09 -18.32 13.82
N PRO A 166 -1.83 -19.22 12.84
CA PRO A 166 -1.57 -18.82 11.47
C PRO A 166 -2.72 -17.92 11.01
N PHE A 167 -2.41 -16.72 10.53
CA PHE A 167 -3.42 -15.83 9.96
C PHE A 167 -3.53 -16.11 8.46
N ALA A 168 -4.76 -16.05 7.92
CA ALA A 168 -4.96 -16.15 6.47
C ALA A 168 -4.16 -15.06 5.74
N PRO A 169 -3.64 -15.33 4.54
CA PRO A 169 -2.78 -14.40 3.82
C PRO A 169 -3.36 -13.00 3.80
N LEU A 170 -2.58 -12.03 4.30
CA LEU A 170 -2.96 -10.61 4.31
C LEU A 170 -3.17 -10.09 2.89
N PHE A 171 -2.54 -10.75 1.94
CA PHE A 171 -2.75 -10.65 0.52
C PHE A 171 -3.09 -12.06 0.03
N PRO A 172 -4.27 -12.31 -0.57
CA PRO A 172 -4.46 -13.57 -1.28
C PRO A 172 -3.40 -13.63 -2.38
N LEU A 173 -2.40 -14.49 -2.22
CA LEU A 173 -1.64 -15.01 -3.35
C LEU A 173 -2.68 -15.65 -4.26
N SER A 174 -2.85 -15.11 -5.47
CA SER A 174 -3.76 -15.67 -6.47
C SER A 174 -3.54 -17.18 -6.55
N PRO A 175 -4.56 -18.00 -6.27
CA PRO A 175 -4.39 -19.45 -6.29
C PRO A 175 -4.27 -19.91 -7.74
N SER A 176 -3.05 -20.14 -8.22
CA SER A 176 -2.82 -20.95 -9.40
C SER A 176 -3.09 -22.43 -9.07
N ALA A 177 -4.30 -22.84 -9.45
CA ALA A 177 -4.68 -24.16 -9.95
C ALA A 177 -4.34 -25.42 -9.14
N THR A 178 -5.36 -26.04 -8.54
CA THR A 178 -5.61 -27.48 -8.70
C THR A 178 -7.07 -27.85 -8.40
N GLY A 179 -7.75 -28.54 -9.33
CA GLY A 179 -8.91 -29.38 -9.02
C GLY A 179 -10.25 -29.00 -9.66
N VAL A 180 -10.66 -29.76 -10.68
CA VAL A 180 -11.81 -29.59 -11.60
C VAL A 180 -13.14 -30.14 -11.03
N SER A 181 -14.27 -29.62 -11.56
CA SER A 181 -15.61 -30.23 -11.72
C SER A 181 -16.66 -29.93 -10.64
N LYS A 182 -17.91 -29.53 -10.93
CA LYS A 182 -18.80 -29.84 -12.07
C LYS A 182 -19.96 -28.83 -12.22
N LEU A 183 -20.51 -28.79 -13.44
CA LEU A 183 -21.51 -27.90 -14.04
C LEU A 183 -22.96 -27.98 -13.51
N GLY A 184 -23.73 -26.90 -13.75
CA GLY A 184 -25.18 -26.92 -14.03
C GLY A 184 -25.73 -25.54 -14.48
N PRO A 185 -26.58 -25.42 -15.54
CA PRO A 185 -26.70 -24.21 -16.37
C PRO A 185 -28.07 -23.49 -16.31
N ALA A 186 -28.13 -22.19 -16.67
CA ALA A 186 -29.32 -21.57 -17.28
C ALA A 186 -28.98 -20.23 -17.98
N GLU A 187 -29.27 -20.15 -19.28
CA GLU A 187 -29.32 -18.93 -20.11
C GLU A 187 -30.73 -18.25 -20.06
N PRO A 188 -31.12 -17.28 -20.93
CA PRO A 188 -30.76 -15.84 -20.95
C PRO A 188 -32.02 -14.92 -21.13
N GLN A 189 -31.82 -13.60 -21.36
CA GLN A 189 -32.66 -12.58 -22.08
C GLN A 189 -33.00 -11.31 -21.26
N LYS A 190 -33.22 -10.09 -21.79
CA LYS A 190 -32.74 -9.26 -22.94
C LYS A 190 -33.47 -7.89 -22.82
N ASN A 191 -32.74 -6.75 -22.89
CA ASN A 191 -33.10 -5.37 -23.35
C ASN A 191 -34.23 -4.60 -22.60
N VAL A 192 -34.35 -3.25 -22.49
CA VAL A 192 -34.02 -2.04 -23.27
C VAL A 192 -33.97 -0.80 -22.32
N ALA A 193 -33.06 0.16 -22.52
CA ALA A 193 -32.91 1.48 -21.84
C ALA A 193 -33.55 2.64 -22.69
N PRO A 194 -33.58 3.96 -22.36
CA PRO A 194 -32.82 4.79 -21.38
C PRO A 194 -33.75 5.77 -20.57
N SER A 195 -33.36 6.73 -19.71
CA SER A 195 -32.26 7.69 -19.65
C SER A 195 -32.34 8.49 -18.33
N SER A 196 -31.21 8.74 -17.64
CA SER A 196 -30.65 10.09 -17.38
C SER A 196 -29.62 10.07 -16.23
N ASP A 197 -28.40 10.46 -16.60
CA ASP A 197 -27.50 11.36 -15.86
C ASP A 197 -27.44 11.24 -14.34
N TYR A 198 -26.43 10.51 -13.86
CA TYR A 198 -25.40 10.93 -12.90
C TYR A 198 -24.72 9.65 -12.40
N ASN A 199 -23.38 9.58 -12.53
CA ASN A 199 -22.51 8.45 -12.13
C ASN A 199 -22.38 7.28 -13.09
N ARG A 200 -21.36 7.35 -13.95
CA ARG A 200 -20.62 6.14 -14.37
C ARG A 200 -19.19 6.46 -14.82
N ARG A 201 -18.35 6.87 -13.87
CA ARG A 201 -16.88 6.77 -13.97
C ARG A 201 -16.33 5.65 -13.09
N TYR A 202 -17.15 4.64 -12.82
CA TYR A 202 -16.67 3.31 -12.53
C TYR A 202 -16.30 2.66 -13.85
N GLU A 203 -15.01 2.41 -14.06
CA GLU A 203 -14.41 1.23 -14.71
C GLU A 203 -13.05 1.60 -15.33
N GLU A 204 -12.03 1.78 -14.49
CA GLU A 204 -10.71 1.25 -14.88
C GLU A 204 -10.81 -0.27 -14.77
N ARG A 205 -11.39 -0.85 -15.82
CA ARG A 205 -11.35 -2.27 -16.13
C ARG A 205 -9.89 -2.70 -16.20
N GLN A 206 -9.44 -3.41 -15.18
CA GLN A 206 -8.30 -4.28 -15.29
C GLN A 206 -8.70 -5.49 -16.13
N THR A 207 -8.68 -5.36 -17.45
CA THR A 207 -8.66 -6.51 -18.36
C THR A 207 -7.68 -6.26 -19.48
N GLN A 208 -6.46 -6.74 -19.26
CA GLN A 208 -5.41 -6.83 -20.27
C GLN A 208 -5.63 -8.09 -21.11
N CYS A 209 -6.05 -7.94 -22.36
CA CYS A 209 -5.93 -9.01 -23.34
C CYS A 209 -4.46 -9.09 -23.78
N ARG A 210 -3.71 -10.01 -23.16
CA ARG A 210 -2.29 -10.26 -23.45
C ARG A 210 -2.19 -11.34 -24.52
N GLN A 211 -1.99 -10.94 -25.77
CA GLN A 211 -1.83 -11.85 -26.89
C GLN A 211 -0.35 -12.16 -27.14
N GLU A 212 0.02 -13.43 -27.07
CA GLU A 212 1.37 -13.89 -27.37
C GLU A 212 1.49 -14.26 -28.86
N ILE A 213 2.44 -13.65 -29.55
CA ILE A 213 2.78 -13.92 -30.95
C ILE A 213 4.09 -14.70 -30.99
N PRO A 214 4.09 -16.00 -31.36
CA PRO A 214 5.32 -16.78 -31.47
C PRO A 214 6.15 -16.31 -32.67
N LEU A 215 7.44 -16.03 -32.45
CA LEU A 215 8.38 -15.58 -33.48
C LEU A 215 9.55 -16.56 -33.61
N GLY A 216 9.37 -17.64 -34.38
CA GLY A 216 10.40 -18.66 -34.57
C GLY A 216 10.83 -19.36 -33.27
N VAL A 217 11.83 -20.25 -33.36
CA VAL A 217 12.20 -21.14 -32.25
C VAL A 217 12.73 -20.33 -31.06
N GLY A 218 11.98 -20.33 -29.96
CA GLY A 218 12.39 -19.76 -28.68
C GLY A 218 12.19 -18.25 -28.50
N ARG A 219 11.63 -17.53 -29.48
CA ARG A 219 11.34 -16.09 -29.32
C ARG A 219 9.83 -15.83 -29.40
N ARG A 220 9.35 -14.90 -28.58
CA ARG A 220 7.94 -14.54 -28.48
C ARG A 220 7.81 -13.03 -28.38
N ALA A 221 6.91 -12.45 -29.16
CA ALA A 221 6.43 -11.09 -28.98
C ALA A 221 5.14 -11.14 -28.17
N VAL A 222 4.91 -10.14 -27.33
CA VAL A 222 3.73 -10.03 -26.49
C VAL A 222 3.09 -8.69 -26.79
N VAL A 223 1.80 -8.70 -27.13
CA VAL A 223 1.02 -7.49 -27.35
C VAL A 223 -0.06 -7.44 -26.29
N GLU A 224 -0.03 -6.41 -25.46
CA GLU A 224 -1.04 -6.15 -24.43
C GLU A 224 -2.00 -5.10 -24.97
N LEU A 225 -3.26 -5.51 -25.16
CA LEU A 225 -4.33 -4.65 -25.66
C LEU A 225 -5.44 -4.58 -24.60
N PRO A 226 -6.05 -3.41 -24.39
CA PRO A 226 -7.27 -3.34 -23.58
C PRO A 226 -8.43 -4.09 -24.25
N GLU A 227 -9.43 -4.53 -23.49
CA GLU A 227 -10.54 -5.35 -24.02
C GLU A 227 -11.47 -4.60 -25.01
N ASP A 228 -11.40 -3.27 -25.04
CA ASP A 228 -12.28 -2.38 -25.81
C ASP A 228 -11.62 -1.78 -27.07
N VAL A 229 -10.51 -2.36 -27.57
CA VAL A 229 -9.82 -1.84 -28.76
C VAL A 229 -10.70 -1.96 -30.01
N SER A 230 -10.89 -0.84 -30.70
CA SER A 230 -11.65 -0.76 -31.95
C SER A 230 -10.83 -1.20 -33.18
N THR A 231 -11.51 -1.61 -34.26
CA THR A 231 -10.87 -2.07 -35.50
C THR A 231 -9.95 -1.00 -36.12
N GLU A 232 -10.25 0.29 -35.94
CA GLU A 232 -9.41 1.40 -36.42
C GLU A 232 -8.10 1.54 -35.64
N GLU A 233 -8.12 1.25 -34.34
CA GLU A 233 -6.94 1.29 -33.47
C GLU A 233 -6.02 0.10 -33.72
N ILE A 234 -6.60 -1.08 -33.98
CA ILE A 234 -5.85 -2.26 -34.43
C ILE A 234 -5.13 -1.95 -35.75
N ALA A 235 -5.78 -1.28 -36.70
CA ALA A 235 -5.17 -0.90 -37.97
C ALA A 235 -3.95 0.05 -37.78
N LYS A 236 -4.01 0.95 -36.79
CA LYS A 236 -2.86 1.80 -36.43
C LYS A 236 -1.71 0.99 -35.84
N ILE A 237 -2.00 0.02 -34.97
CA ILE A 237 -0.98 -0.85 -34.37
C ILE A 237 -0.28 -1.69 -35.45
N VAL A 238 -1.05 -2.27 -36.38
CA VAL A 238 -0.49 -3.02 -37.52
C VAL A 238 0.41 -2.15 -38.38
N ARG A 239 0.02 -0.89 -38.64
CA ARG A 239 0.84 0.04 -39.43
C ARG A 239 2.17 0.38 -38.76
N VAL A 240 2.19 0.51 -37.42
CA VAL A 240 3.42 0.72 -36.65
C VAL A 240 4.32 -0.51 -36.72
N LEU A 241 3.76 -1.72 -36.58
CA LEU A 241 4.54 -2.96 -36.71
C LEU A 241 5.14 -3.13 -38.11
N GLN A 242 4.42 -2.73 -39.17
CA GLN A 242 4.92 -2.74 -40.56
C GLN A 242 6.02 -1.70 -40.81
N ALA A 243 5.95 -0.53 -40.16
CA ALA A 243 7.01 0.47 -40.25
C ALA A 243 8.31 -0.03 -39.62
N LEU A 244 8.20 -0.77 -38.50
CA LEU A 244 9.34 -1.38 -37.82
C LEU A 244 10.01 -2.48 -38.65
N SER A 245 9.28 -3.23 -39.47
CA SER A 245 9.89 -4.22 -40.39
C SER A 245 10.63 -3.59 -41.57
N ASN A 246 10.25 -2.39 -42.01
CA ASN A 246 10.89 -1.70 -43.14
C ASN A 246 12.14 -0.90 -42.76
N THR A 247 12.43 -0.75 -41.47
CA THR A 247 13.62 -0.02 -40.98
C THR A 247 14.85 -0.96 -40.87
N GLY A 248 14.69 -2.23 -41.26
CA GLY A 248 15.71 -3.28 -41.19
C GLY A 248 16.18 -3.84 -42.54
N MET A 249 16.12 -3.04 -43.62
CA MET A 249 16.89 -3.26 -44.86
C MET A 249 17.84 -2.09 -45.10
#